data_AF-A0A378WYZ8-F1
#
_entry.id   AF-A0A378WYZ8-F1
#
_cell.length_a   1.000
_cell.length_b   1.000
_cell.length_c   1.000
_cell.angle_alpha   90.00
_cell.angle_beta   90.00
_cell.angle_gamma   90.00
#
_symmetry.space_group_name_H-M   'P 1'
#
loop_
_entity.id
_entity.type
_entity.pdbx_description
1 polymer ?
#
loop_
_entity_poly.entity_id
_entity_poly.type
_entity_poly.pdbx_seq_one_letter_code
_entity_poly.pdbx_strand_id
1 'polypeptide(L)'
;MLFDVLEAAGPMVLDAAVEPGPAPRLRRYREGHTESVSAESSTPPVKLDLSTPLREIEPFLVALGEALAESAPAVRAMCFGHLGDGNIHVNLLDIADDDRDAVTDTVLRRVAPHDGSISAEHGIGRAKARWIGLGRSDVDLDIMRSIRAALDPARLLNPHILPAK
;
A
#
# COMPACT_ATOMS: atom_id res chain seq x y z
N MET A 1 -31.65 -10.74 -2.29
CA MET A 1 -30.77 -10.82 -3.48
C MET A 1 -31.60 -11.22 -4.70
N LEU A 2 -31.06 -11.09 -5.93
CA LEU A 2 -31.75 -11.47 -7.16
C LEU A 2 -32.32 -12.91 -7.12
N PHE A 3 -31.58 -13.85 -6.52
CA PHE A 3 -32.03 -15.23 -6.34
C PHE A 3 -33.27 -15.35 -5.46
N ASP A 4 -33.35 -14.63 -4.33
CA ASP A 4 -34.54 -14.62 -3.47
C ASP A 4 -35.78 -14.06 -4.19
N VAL A 5 -35.59 -13.10 -5.10
CA VAL A 5 -36.68 -12.51 -5.90
C VAL A 5 -37.17 -13.50 -6.98
N LEU A 6 -36.25 -14.22 -7.62
CA LEU A 6 -36.57 -15.24 -8.61
C LEU A 6 -37.26 -16.46 -7.96
N GLU A 7 -36.81 -16.86 -6.78
CA GLU A 7 -37.39 -17.96 -6.02
C GLU A 7 -38.81 -17.63 -5.53
N ALA A 8 -39.05 -16.38 -5.11
CA ALA A 8 -40.37 -15.89 -4.73
C ALA A 8 -41.36 -15.78 -5.91
N ALA A 9 -40.88 -15.66 -7.15
CA ALA A 9 -41.72 -15.55 -8.34
C ALA A 9 -42.32 -16.90 -8.80
N GLY A 10 -41.79 -18.03 -8.30
CA GLY A 10 -42.35 -19.37 -8.49
C GLY A 10 -42.59 -19.73 -9.97
N PRO A 11 -43.73 -20.36 -10.32
CA PRO A 11 -44.01 -20.83 -11.69
C PRO A 11 -44.30 -19.70 -12.70
N MET A 12 -44.27 -18.43 -12.29
CA MET A 12 -44.47 -17.29 -13.20
C MET A 12 -43.22 -16.95 -14.01
N VAL A 13 -42.05 -17.48 -13.64
CA VAL A 13 -40.80 -17.36 -14.39
C VAL A 13 -40.52 -18.69 -15.09
N LEU A 14 -40.60 -18.68 -16.42
CA LEU A 14 -40.33 -19.87 -17.25
C LEU A 14 -38.82 -20.06 -17.51
N ASP A 15 -38.08 -18.96 -17.61
CA ASP A 15 -36.63 -18.91 -17.80
C ASP A 15 -36.08 -17.55 -17.33
N ALA A 16 -34.83 -17.50 -16.92
CA ALA A 16 -34.13 -16.28 -16.53
C ALA A 16 -32.65 -16.37 -16.91
N ALA A 17 -32.15 -15.34 -17.61
CA ALA A 17 -30.73 -15.16 -17.87
C ALA A 17 -30.18 -14.03 -17.00
N VAL A 18 -29.11 -14.29 -16.27
CA VAL A 18 -28.36 -13.27 -15.55
C VAL A 18 -27.11 -12.93 -16.36
N GLU A 19 -27.12 -11.77 -17.02
CA GLU A 19 -25.89 -11.20 -17.55
C GLU A 19 -25.18 -10.46 -16.42
N PRO A 20 -23.97 -10.87 -16.00
CA PRO A 20 -23.27 -10.22 -14.90
C PRO A 20 -22.77 -8.80 -15.22
N GLY A 21 -23.06 -8.30 -16.43
CA GLY A 21 -22.57 -7.03 -16.96
C GLY A 21 -21.04 -6.99 -17.02
N PRO A 22 -20.44 -5.83 -17.30
CA PRO A 22 -18.99 -5.70 -17.38
C PRO A 22 -18.29 -5.78 -16.01
N ALA A 23 -19.05 -5.75 -14.91
CA ALA A 23 -18.50 -5.51 -13.58
C ALA A 23 -17.46 -6.55 -13.11
N PRO A 24 -17.65 -7.88 -13.28
CA PRO A 24 -16.61 -8.85 -12.93
C PRO A 24 -15.34 -8.69 -13.77
N ARG A 25 -15.50 -8.37 -15.06
CA ARG A 25 -14.36 -8.15 -15.97
C ARG A 25 -13.55 -6.91 -15.54
N LEU A 26 -14.23 -5.82 -15.20
CA LEU A 26 -13.58 -4.60 -14.72
C LEU A 26 -12.88 -4.82 -13.36
N ARG A 27 -13.51 -5.57 -12.43
CA ARG A 27 -12.86 -5.96 -11.17
C ARG A 27 -11.61 -6.79 -11.39
N ARG A 28 -11.66 -7.76 -12.31
CA ARG A 28 -10.49 -8.58 -12.66
C ARG A 28 -9.30 -7.73 -13.10
N TYR A 29 -9.51 -6.66 -13.87
CA TYR A 29 -8.42 -5.75 -14.23
C TYR A 29 -7.81 -5.07 -13.01
N ARG A 30 -8.64 -4.53 -12.11
CA ARG A 30 -8.17 -3.89 -10.86
C ARG A 30 -7.47 -4.86 -9.91
N GLU A 31 -7.98 -6.07 -9.77
CA GLU A 31 -7.40 -7.12 -8.92
C GLU A 31 -6.07 -7.64 -9.50
N GLY A 32 -5.94 -7.63 -10.83
CA GLY A 32 -4.72 -8.06 -11.54
C GLY A 32 -3.56 -7.06 -11.52
N HIS A 33 -3.76 -5.81 -11.07
CA HIS A 33 -2.71 -4.78 -11.10
C HIS A 33 -1.39 -5.23 -10.46
N THR A 34 -1.43 -5.87 -9.29
CA THR A 34 -0.23 -6.31 -8.58
C THR A 34 0.57 -7.37 -9.35
N GLU A 35 -0.13 -8.28 -10.04
CA GLU A 35 0.47 -9.30 -10.89
C GLU A 35 1.06 -8.67 -12.15
N SER A 36 0.30 -7.79 -12.83
CA SER A 36 0.76 -7.06 -14.01
C SER A 36 2.00 -6.23 -13.73
N VAL A 37 2.03 -5.46 -12.64
CA VAL A 37 3.22 -4.70 -12.21
C VAL A 37 4.44 -5.60 -12.06
N SER A 38 4.26 -6.81 -11.52
CA SER A 38 5.37 -7.74 -11.29
C SER A 38 5.86 -8.37 -12.59
N ALA A 39 4.95 -8.62 -13.55
CA ALA A 39 5.30 -9.14 -14.87
C ALA A 39 5.97 -8.08 -15.78
N GLU A 40 5.63 -6.81 -15.62
CA GLU A 40 6.14 -5.67 -16.41
C GLU A 40 7.50 -5.14 -15.93
N SER A 41 7.99 -5.57 -14.77
CA SER A 41 9.23 -5.09 -14.16
C SER A 41 10.40 -6.03 -14.46
N SER A 42 11.54 -5.49 -14.87
CA SER A 42 12.79 -6.26 -15.10
C SER A 42 13.46 -6.73 -13.80
N THR A 43 13.14 -6.09 -12.68
CA THR A 43 13.57 -6.48 -11.32
C THR A 43 12.35 -6.62 -10.40
N PRO A 44 12.45 -7.31 -9.24
CA PRO A 44 11.34 -7.35 -8.29
C PRO A 44 10.90 -5.92 -7.90
N PRO A 45 9.65 -5.51 -8.15
CA PRO A 45 9.23 -4.13 -7.92
C PRO A 45 9.31 -3.75 -6.44
N VAL A 46 9.67 -2.51 -6.15
CA VAL A 46 9.53 -1.94 -4.81
C VAL A 46 8.06 -1.55 -4.64
N LYS A 47 7.34 -2.31 -3.81
CA LYS A 47 5.91 -2.10 -3.55
C LYS A 47 5.73 -1.36 -2.23
N LEU A 48 5.24 -0.14 -2.29
CA LEU A 48 4.94 0.69 -1.13
C LEU A 48 3.43 0.89 -1.03
N ASP A 49 2.98 0.94 0.20
CA ASP A 49 1.57 1.03 0.55
C ASP A 49 1.44 2.17 1.56
N LEU A 50 0.85 3.27 1.11
CA LEU A 50 0.87 4.57 1.76
C LEU A 50 -0.56 5.08 1.93
N SER A 51 -0.77 6.05 2.81
CA SER A 51 -2.03 6.81 2.81
C SER A 51 -1.80 8.28 3.04
N THR A 52 -2.71 9.12 2.56
CA THR A 52 -2.77 10.55 2.85
C THR A 52 -4.23 10.97 3.06
N PRO A 53 -4.51 12.12 3.69
CA PRO A 53 -5.83 12.72 3.62
C PRO A 53 -6.24 12.94 2.15
N LEU A 54 -7.53 12.79 1.83
CA LEU A 54 -8.00 12.86 0.43
C LEU A 54 -7.54 14.10 -0.34
N ARG A 55 -7.51 15.26 0.33
CA ARG A 55 -7.05 16.54 -0.24
C ARG A 55 -5.55 16.58 -0.57
N GLU A 56 -4.77 15.70 0.05
CA GLU A 56 -3.31 15.64 -0.08
C GLU A 56 -2.85 14.62 -1.13
N ILE A 57 -3.76 13.81 -1.69
CA ILE A 57 -3.41 12.79 -2.69
C ILE A 57 -2.73 13.41 -3.91
N GLU A 58 -3.36 14.43 -4.51
CA GLU A 58 -2.79 15.12 -5.68
C GLU A 58 -1.47 15.84 -5.34
N PRO A 59 -1.40 16.70 -4.30
CA PRO A 59 -0.14 17.31 -3.86
C PRO A 59 0.99 16.29 -3.65
N PHE A 60 0.69 15.17 -2.98
CA PHE A 60 1.65 14.10 -2.76
C PHE A 60 2.13 13.47 -4.07
N LEU A 61 1.22 13.13 -5.00
CA LEU A 61 1.60 12.52 -6.27
C LEU A 61 2.46 13.45 -7.13
N VAL A 62 2.18 14.76 -7.12
CA VAL A 62 3.03 15.77 -7.78
C VAL A 62 4.42 15.80 -7.14
N ALA A 63 4.48 15.95 -5.82
CA ALA A 63 5.75 16.03 -5.09
C ALA A 63 6.59 14.74 -5.23
N LEU A 64 5.93 13.58 -5.30
CA LEU A 64 6.55 12.28 -5.56
C LEU A 64 7.13 12.22 -6.97
N GLY A 65 6.37 12.64 -7.98
CA GLY A 65 6.82 12.67 -9.37
C GLY A 65 8.06 13.55 -9.55
N GLU A 66 8.07 14.74 -8.96
CA GLU A 66 9.23 15.65 -8.97
C GLU A 66 10.46 15.02 -8.30
N ALA A 67 10.28 14.41 -7.12
CA ALA A 67 11.37 13.78 -6.38
C ALA A 67 11.97 12.60 -7.14
N LEU A 68 11.14 11.76 -7.76
CA LEU A 68 11.63 10.63 -8.56
C LEU A 68 12.32 11.11 -9.84
N ALA A 69 11.81 12.16 -10.49
CA ALA A 69 12.47 12.74 -11.66
C ALA A 69 13.86 13.31 -11.34
N GLU A 70 14.04 13.86 -10.14
CA GLU A 70 15.33 14.39 -9.68
C GLU A 70 16.29 13.29 -9.23
N SER A 71 15.86 12.39 -8.34
CA SER A 71 16.74 11.43 -7.68
C SER A 71 16.88 10.09 -8.41
N ALA A 72 15.89 9.72 -9.23
CA ALA A 72 15.78 8.39 -9.83
C ALA A 72 15.06 8.42 -11.20
N PRO A 73 15.54 9.21 -12.18
CA PRO A 73 14.82 9.48 -13.44
C PRO A 73 14.53 8.24 -14.30
N ALA A 74 15.29 7.15 -14.11
CA ALA A 74 15.06 5.88 -14.82
C ALA A 74 13.94 5.02 -14.21
N VAL A 75 13.50 5.35 -12.99
CA VAL A 75 12.50 4.55 -12.26
C VAL A 75 11.10 4.84 -12.80
N ARG A 76 10.37 3.78 -13.13
CA ARG A 76 8.95 3.88 -13.51
C ARG A 76 8.07 3.69 -12.27
N ALA A 77 7.27 4.69 -11.96
CA ALA A 77 6.27 4.62 -10.91
C ALA A 77 4.88 4.27 -11.46
N MET A 78 4.25 3.23 -10.91
CA MET A 78 2.87 2.84 -11.16
C MET A 78 2.07 2.97 -9.87
N CYS A 79 1.15 3.95 -9.85
CA CYS A 79 0.33 4.26 -8.69
C CYS A 79 -1.13 3.87 -8.92
N PHE A 80 -1.71 3.13 -7.98
CA PHE A 80 -3.13 2.79 -7.93
C PHE A 80 -3.53 2.56 -6.47
N GLY A 81 -4.81 2.49 -6.13
CA GLY A 81 -5.17 2.27 -4.73
C GLY A 81 -6.67 2.35 -4.45
N HIS A 82 -6.97 2.71 -3.22
CA HIS A 82 -8.31 2.89 -2.67
C HIS A 82 -8.52 4.39 -2.46
N LEU A 83 -8.96 5.07 -3.50
CA LEU A 83 -9.09 6.53 -3.45
C LEU A 83 -10.04 7.00 -2.33
N GLY A 84 -11.05 6.20 -1.99
CA GLY A 84 -12.08 6.56 -1.00
C GLY A 84 -11.58 6.69 0.44
N ASP A 85 -10.46 6.06 0.79
CA ASP A 85 -9.85 6.13 2.14
C ASP A 85 -8.44 6.77 2.12
N GLY A 86 -7.99 7.21 0.94
CA GLY A 86 -6.70 7.86 0.76
C GLY A 86 -5.52 6.89 0.67
N ASN A 87 -5.74 5.58 0.54
CA ASN A 87 -4.68 4.61 0.35
C ASN A 87 -4.17 4.57 -1.10
N ILE A 88 -2.85 4.71 -1.26
CA ILE A 88 -2.11 4.74 -2.51
C ILE A 88 -1.03 3.65 -2.47
N HIS A 89 -1.13 2.68 -3.37
CA HIS A 89 -0.06 1.73 -3.63
C HIS A 89 0.90 2.33 -4.68
N VAL A 90 2.11 2.67 -4.24
CA VAL A 90 3.19 3.17 -5.09
C VAL A 90 4.08 1.99 -5.45
N ASN A 91 4.06 1.58 -6.71
CA ASN A 91 4.91 0.50 -7.20
C ASN A 91 6.01 1.09 -8.08
N LEU A 92 7.26 0.78 -7.77
CA LEU A 92 8.42 1.30 -8.48
C LEU A 92 9.14 0.14 -9.18
N LEU A 93 9.30 0.27 -10.49
CA LEU A 93 9.79 -0.79 -11.38
C LEU A 93 11.23 -0.51 -11.82
N ASP A 94 11.92 -1.56 -12.24
CA ASP A 94 13.27 -1.52 -12.84
C ASP A 94 14.36 -0.88 -11.96
N ILE A 95 14.24 -1.03 -10.64
CA ILE A 95 15.24 -0.52 -9.68
C ILE A 95 16.34 -1.58 -9.49
N ALA A 96 17.60 -1.16 -9.60
CA ALA A 96 18.75 -1.98 -9.24
C ALA A 96 18.78 -2.27 -7.73
N ASP A 97 19.31 -3.42 -7.32
CA ASP A 97 19.21 -3.87 -5.92
C ASP A 97 19.80 -2.86 -4.92
N ASP A 98 20.96 -2.28 -5.27
CA ASP A 98 21.67 -1.29 -4.45
C ASP A 98 20.90 0.04 -4.30
N ASP A 99 19.99 0.36 -5.24
CA ASP A 99 19.23 1.63 -5.24
C ASP A 99 17.87 1.51 -4.53
N ARG A 100 17.40 0.28 -4.25
CA ARG A 100 16.06 0.03 -3.68
C ARG A 100 15.85 0.78 -2.38
N ASP A 101 16.87 0.81 -1.54
CA ASP A 101 16.82 1.42 -0.21
C ASP A 101 16.73 2.95 -0.29
N ALA A 102 17.50 3.56 -1.19
CA ALA A 102 17.50 4.99 -1.42
C ALA A 102 16.18 5.46 -2.04
N VAL A 103 15.70 4.76 -3.08
CA VAL A 103 14.43 5.08 -3.73
C VAL A 103 13.25 4.91 -2.76
N THR A 104 13.27 3.88 -1.92
CA THR A 104 12.24 3.71 -0.88
C THR A 104 12.26 4.88 0.11
N ASP A 105 13.45 5.31 0.55
CA ASP A 105 13.60 6.44 1.47
C ASP A 105 13.04 7.73 0.86
N THR A 106 13.33 8.00 -0.42
CA THR A 106 12.76 9.13 -1.17
C THR A 106 11.24 9.14 -1.09
N VAL A 107 10.58 8.02 -1.40
CA VAL A 107 9.11 7.95 -1.39
C VAL A 107 8.53 8.10 0.01
N LEU A 108 9.08 7.38 1.00
CA LEU A 108 8.55 7.41 2.37
C LEU A 108 8.74 8.77 3.03
N ARG A 109 9.85 9.47 2.77
CA ARG A 109 10.03 10.84 3.26
C ARG A 109 9.13 11.84 2.57
N ARG A 110 8.68 11.56 1.35
CA ARG A 110 7.76 12.44 0.62
C ARG A 110 6.33 12.34 1.13
N VAL A 111 5.90 11.21 1.67
CA VAL A 111 4.52 11.08 2.18
C VAL A 111 4.31 11.79 3.52
N ALA A 112 5.35 11.88 4.36
CA ALA A 112 5.22 12.41 5.72
C ALA A 112 4.78 13.90 5.79
N PRO A 113 5.30 14.83 4.94
CA PRO A 113 4.83 16.21 4.89
C PRO A 113 3.35 16.39 4.50
N HIS A 114 2.75 15.36 3.88
CA HIS A 114 1.35 15.36 3.44
C HIS A 114 0.41 14.71 4.47
N ASP A 115 0.78 14.75 5.75
CA ASP A 115 0.02 14.14 6.85
C ASP A 115 -0.27 12.65 6.59
N GLY A 116 0.67 11.99 5.90
CA GLY A 116 0.48 10.66 5.37
C GLY A 116 1.17 9.55 6.18
N SER A 117 0.67 8.32 6.01
CA SER A 117 1.24 7.13 6.62
C SER A 117 2.19 6.42 5.65
N ILE A 118 3.34 5.97 6.16
CA ILE A 118 4.26 5.07 5.44
C ILE A 118 3.72 3.64 5.31
N SER A 119 2.59 3.33 5.94
CA SER A 119 1.92 2.04 5.87
C SER A 119 0.42 2.18 6.14
N ALA A 120 -0.41 1.92 5.13
CA ALA A 120 -1.86 1.94 5.27
C ALA A 120 -2.40 0.59 5.79
N GLU A 121 -2.04 -0.51 5.12
CA GLU A 121 -2.62 -1.84 5.33
C GLU A 121 -1.56 -2.90 5.69
N HIS A 122 -0.39 -2.86 5.05
CA HIS A 122 0.59 -3.97 5.12
C HIS A 122 1.46 -4.00 6.39
N GLY A 123 1.33 -3.01 7.26
CA GLY A 123 2.17 -2.83 8.45
C GLY A 123 3.64 -2.49 8.17
N ILE A 124 4.41 -2.40 9.26
CA ILE A 124 5.83 -2.00 9.22
C ILE A 124 6.73 -3.21 8.90
N GLY A 125 6.57 -4.31 9.65
CA GLY A 125 7.39 -5.50 9.50
C GLY A 125 8.90 -5.22 9.61
N ARG A 126 9.73 -6.12 9.10
CA ARG A 126 11.18 -5.85 8.95
C ARG A 126 11.45 -4.85 7.84
N ALA A 127 10.63 -4.88 6.79
CA ALA A 127 10.81 -4.10 5.58
C ALA A 127 10.83 -2.60 5.87
N LYS A 128 9.91 -2.08 6.70
CA LYS A 128 9.79 -0.64 6.96
C LYS A 128 10.30 -0.20 8.34
N ALA A 129 10.91 -1.11 9.13
CA ALA A 129 11.27 -0.86 10.53
C ALA A 129 12.14 0.41 10.71
N ARG A 130 13.09 0.66 9.81
CA ARG A 130 13.98 1.82 9.87
C ARG A 130 13.29 3.17 9.66
N TRP A 131 12.09 3.18 9.08
CA TRP A 131 11.32 4.39 8.81
C TRP A 131 10.16 4.61 9.77
N ILE A 132 9.99 3.77 10.79
CA ILE A 132 8.83 3.85 11.69
C ILE A 132 8.65 5.26 12.30
N GLY A 133 9.75 5.99 12.52
CA GLY A 133 9.73 7.37 13.01
C GLY A 133 9.17 8.41 12.04
N LEU A 134 8.97 8.09 10.76
CA LEU A 134 8.29 8.98 9.82
C LEU A 134 6.78 9.08 10.09
N GLY A 135 6.18 8.07 10.72
CA GLY A 135 4.74 8.05 11.02
C GLY A 135 4.40 7.95 12.50
N ARG A 136 5.39 8.01 13.40
CA ARG A 136 5.23 7.85 14.84
C ARG A 136 6.13 8.83 15.58
N SER A 137 5.58 9.48 16.59
CA SER A 137 6.35 10.34 17.48
C SER A 137 7.27 9.52 18.37
N ASP A 138 8.28 10.15 18.96
CA ASP A 138 9.14 9.50 19.96
C ASP A 138 8.33 8.96 21.15
N VAL A 139 7.25 9.65 21.53
CA VAL A 139 6.33 9.22 22.59
C VAL A 139 5.61 7.92 22.19
N ASP A 140 5.09 7.84 20.97
CA ASP A 140 4.45 6.60 20.47
C ASP A 140 5.43 5.43 20.48
N LEU A 141 6.66 5.68 20.00
CA LEU A 141 7.70 4.66 19.93
C LEU A 141 8.13 4.19 21.32
N ASP A 142 8.23 5.09 22.29
CA ASP A 142 8.55 4.73 23.68
C ASP A 142 7.42 3.91 24.32
N ILE A 143 6.16 4.27 24.10
CA ILE A 143 5.00 3.48 24.56
C ILE A 143 5.02 2.08 23.92
N MET A 144 5.23 1.97 22.61
CA MET A 144 5.32 0.69 21.90
C MET A 144 6.46 -0.18 22.47
N ARG A 145 7.62 0.41 22.77
CA ARG A 145 8.75 -0.29 23.40
C ARG A 145 8.41 -0.77 24.81
N SER A 146 7.72 0.04 25.61
CA SER A 146 7.29 -0.35 26.96
C SER A 146 6.32 -1.54 26.93
N ILE A 147 5.33 -1.52 26.03
CA ILE A 147 4.39 -2.64 25.83
C ILE A 147 5.16 -3.90 25.42
N ARG A 148 6.09 -3.78 24.46
CA ARG A 148 6.92 -4.90 24.02
C ARG A 148 7.75 -5.47 25.17
N ALA A 149 8.39 -4.63 25.97
CA ALA A 149 9.23 -5.07 27.08
C ALA A 149 8.42 -5.81 28.16
N ALA A 150 7.16 -5.43 28.39
CA ALA A 150 6.28 -6.11 29.33
C ALA A 150 5.83 -7.51 28.85
N LEU A 151 5.64 -7.69 27.54
CA LEU A 151 5.13 -8.93 26.95
C LEU A 151 6.24 -9.89 26.48
N ASP A 152 7.37 -9.36 26.01
CA ASP A 152 8.51 -10.10 25.47
C ASP A 152 9.83 -9.52 26.02
N PRO A 153 10.08 -9.68 27.34
CA PRO A 153 11.27 -9.12 28.00
C PRO A 153 12.57 -9.71 27.45
N ALA A 154 12.54 -10.96 26.96
CA ALA A 154 13.69 -11.62 26.35
C ALA A 154 13.91 -11.26 24.87
N ARG A 155 13.01 -10.47 24.26
CA ARG A 155 13.05 -10.03 22.86
C ARG A 155 13.14 -11.18 21.84
N LEU A 156 12.49 -12.30 22.12
CA LEU A 156 12.53 -13.48 21.25
C LEU A 156 11.56 -13.35 20.06
N LEU A 157 10.49 -12.57 20.20
CA LEU A 157 9.45 -12.45 19.19
C LEU A 157 9.80 -11.32 18.21
N ASN A 158 10.28 -11.68 17.02
CA ASN A 158 10.63 -10.76 15.94
C ASN A 158 11.51 -9.56 16.39
N PRO A 159 12.77 -9.79 16.80
CA PRO A 159 13.63 -8.79 17.44
C PRO A 159 13.81 -7.47 16.65
N HIS A 160 13.75 -7.54 15.32
CA HIS A 160 14.15 -6.47 14.40
C HIS A 160 13.05 -5.44 14.03
N ILE A 161 11.79 -5.64 14.44
CA ILE A 161 10.64 -4.81 13.98
C ILE A 161 10.47 -3.51 14.79
N LEU A 162 11.09 -3.44 15.98
CA LEU A 162 11.12 -2.24 16.82
C LEU A 162 12.41 -2.30 17.67
N PRO A 163 13.54 -1.73 17.19
CA PRO A 163 14.80 -1.78 17.92
C PRO A 163 14.67 -1.17 19.32
N ALA A 164 15.47 -1.69 20.26
CA ALA A 164 15.69 -0.98 21.52
C ALA A 164 16.26 0.42 21.21
N LYS A 165 16.10 1.36 22.15
CA LYS A 165 16.88 2.60 22.11
C LYS A 165 18.37 2.27 22.07
#